data_AF-A0A2V5T490-F1
#
_entry.id   AF-A0A2V5T490-F1
#
_cell.length_a   1.000
_cell.length_b   1.000
_cell.length_c   1.000
_cell.angle_alpha   90.00
_cell.angle_beta   90.00
_cell.angle_gamma   90.00
#
_symmetry.space_group_name_H-M   'P 1'
#
loop_
_entity.id
_entity.type
_entity.pdbx_description
1 polymer ?
#
loop_
_entity_poly.entity_id
_entity_poly.type
_entity_poly.pdbx_seq_one_letter_code
_entity_poly.pdbx_strand_id
1 'polypeptide(L)'
;MARLFNALGGTFLAFFQYLGEVVLLAADTFRSIFTHKLRWKLFLDQIVEIGLLSQLVVVITGGFTGAVFSAQTFFQFNKIGMGSATGAVVSVAICRELGPVLTA
;
A
#
# COMPACT_ATOMS: atom_id res chain seq x y z
N MET A 1 -20.04 -9.82 35.76
CA MET A 1 -19.00 -8.76 35.67
C MET A 1 -17.57 -9.31 35.67
N ALA A 2 -17.13 -10.09 36.67
CA ALA A 2 -15.74 -10.59 36.73
C ALA A 2 -15.28 -11.48 35.55
N ARG A 3 -16.17 -12.30 34.97
CA ARG A 3 -15.85 -13.11 33.77
C ARG A 3 -15.61 -12.26 32.51
N LEU A 4 -16.28 -11.12 32.39
CA LEU A 4 -16.11 -10.20 31.27
C LEU A 4 -14.76 -9.47 31.37
N PHE A 5 -14.38 -9.05 32.58
CA PHE A 5 -13.06 -8.46 32.85
C PHE A 5 -11.91 -9.43 32.61
N ASN A 6 -12.03 -10.70 33.00
CA ASN A 6 -11.00 -11.71 32.73
C ASN A 6 -10.88 -12.07 31.24
N ALA A 7 -12.01 -12.14 30.52
CA ALA A 7 -11.99 -12.38 29.07
C ALA A 7 -11.34 -11.20 28.33
N LEU A 8 -11.72 -9.96 28.66
CA LEU A 8 -11.13 -8.75 28.08
C LEU A 8 -9.64 -8.64 28.41
N GLY A 9 -9.25 -8.89 29.66
CA GLY A 9 -7.84 -8.89 30.08
C GLY A 9 -7.01 -9.93 29.33
N GLY A 10 -7.53 -11.14 29.15
CA GLY A 10 -6.87 -12.20 28.38
C GLY A 10 -6.66 -11.83 26.91
N THR A 11 -7.67 -11.27 26.25
CA THR A 11 -7.53 -10.80 24.85
C THR A 11 -6.53 -9.66 24.73
N PHE A 12 -6.53 -8.72 25.67
CA PHE A 12 -5.61 -7.60 25.65
C PHE A 12 -4.16 -8.07 25.83
N LEU A 13 -3.91 -8.95 26.80
CA LEU A 13 -2.57 -9.52 27.01
C LEU A 13 -2.11 -10.37 25.82
N ALA A 14 -3.01 -11.16 25.21
CA ALA A 14 -2.69 -11.92 24.02
C ALA A 14 -2.32 -11.02 22.82
N PHE A 15 -3.00 -9.88 22.67
CA PHE A 15 -2.66 -8.88 21.65
C PHE A 15 -1.25 -8.31 21.86
N PHE A 16 -0.91 -7.92 23.09
CA PHE A 16 0.44 -7.41 23.40
C PHE A 16 1.52 -8.48 23.25
N GLN A 17 1.22 -9.73 23.60
CA GLN A 17 2.15 -10.84 23.39
C GLN A 17 2.41 -11.06 21.91
N TYR A 18 1.36 -11.15 21.08
CA TYR A 18 1.49 -11.28 19.64
C TYR A 18 2.28 -10.11 19.03
N LEU A 19 1.98 -8.89 19.45
CA LEU A 19 2.72 -7.71 18.99
C LEU A 19 4.21 -7.81 19.36
N GLY A 20 4.52 -8.26 20.57
CA GLY A 20 5.89 -8.50 21.02
C GLY A 20 6.62 -9.54 20.18
N GLU A 21 5.96 -10.66 19.86
CA GLU A 21 6.51 -11.71 19.00
C GLU A 21 6.80 -11.19 17.58
N VAL A 22 5.89 -10.40 17.01
CA VAL A 22 6.08 -9.76 15.69
C VAL A 22 7.25 -8.78 15.71
N VAL A 23 7.38 -7.96 16.76
CA VAL A 23 8.49 -7.00 16.91
C VAL A 23 9.83 -7.72 17.02
N LEU A 24 9.91 -8.81 17.79
CA LEU A 24 11.13 -9.62 17.90
C LEU A 24 11.51 -10.26 16.56
N LEU A 25 10.54 -10.83 15.84
CA LEU A 25 10.76 -11.40 14.51
C LEU A 25 11.26 -10.35 13.51
N ALA A 26 10.69 -9.15 13.55
CA ALA A 26 11.12 -8.04 12.71
C ALA A 26 12.57 -7.64 13.04
N ALA A 27 12.90 -7.49 14.32
CA ALA A 27 14.25 -7.15 14.77
C ALA A 27 15.29 -8.19 14.34
N ASP A 28 14.98 -9.48 14.48
CA ASP A 28 15.86 -10.58 14.05
C ASP A 28 16.03 -10.60 12.53
N THR A 29 14.96 -10.33 11.78
CA THR A 29 15.01 -10.22 10.32
C THR A 29 15.89 -9.05 9.88
N PHE A 30 15.72 -7.86 10.46
CA PHE A 30 16.58 -6.70 10.19
C PHE A 30 18.05 -6.99 10.52
N ARG A 31 18.33 -7.64 11.64
CA ARG A 31 19.70 -8.05 12.01
C ARG A 31 20.27 -9.04 11.00
N SER A 32 19.46 -9.96 10.48
CA SER A 32 19.88 -10.94 9.46
C SER A 32 20.27 -10.29 8.13
N ILE A 33 19.66 -9.15 7.76
CA ILE A 33 19.99 -8.42 6.53
C ILE A 33 21.45 -7.93 6.55
N PHE A 34 21.94 -7.44 7.70
CA PHE A 34 23.29 -6.88 7.82
C PHE A 34 24.36 -7.92 8.17
N THR A 35 23.98 -9.04 8.77
CA THR A 35 24.93 -10.06 9.25
C THR A 35 25.17 -11.20 8.27
N HIS A 36 24.21 -11.50 7.38
CA HIS A 36 24.27 -12.66 6.50
C HIS A 36 24.43 -12.28 5.03
N LYS A 37 25.11 -13.13 4.24
CA LYS A 37 25.22 -12.92 2.79
C LYS A 37 23.85 -13.10 2.13
N LEU A 38 23.39 -12.06 1.45
CA LEU A 38 22.14 -12.08 0.68
C LEU A 38 22.20 -13.14 -0.43
N ARG A 39 21.20 -14.03 -0.44
CA ARG A 39 21.03 -15.03 -1.49
C ARG A 39 20.35 -14.38 -2.69
N TRP A 40 21.14 -13.78 -3.58
CA TRP A 40 20.66 -13.03 -4.74
C TRP A 40 19.62 -13.76 -5.59
N LYS A 41 19.77 -15.08 -5.78
CA LYS A 41 18.77 -15.88 -6.51
C LYS A 41 17.39 -15.80 -5.87
N LEU A 42 17.30 -16.08 -4.56
CA LEU A 42 16.04 -16.05 -3.82
C LEU A 42 15.45 -14.64 -3.75
N PHE A 43 16.32 -13.63 -3.60
CA PHE A 43 15.90 -12.23 -3.61
C PHE A 43 15.27 -11.81 -4.94
N LEU A 44 15.88 -12.20 -6.07
CA LEU A 44 15.33 -11.92 -7.40
C LEU A 44 14.03 -12.69 -7.64
N ASP A 45 13.96 -13.96 -7.23
CA ASP A 45 12.72 -14.76 -7.32
C ASP A 45 11.58 -14.05 -6.56
N GLN A 46 11.84 -13.52 -5.36
CA GLN A 46 10.85 -12.78 -4.57
C GLN A 46 10.42 -11.46 -5.24
N ILE A 47 11.36 -10.74 -5.89
CA ILE A 47 11.03 -9.52 -6.64
C ILE A 47 10.13 -9.85 -7.84
N VAL A 48 10.41 -10.93 -8.56
CA VAL A 48 9.58 -11.34 -9.71
C VAL A 48 8.20 -11.76 -9.23
N GLU A 49 8.11 -12.54 -8.15
CA GLU A 49 6.84 -13.02 -7.62
C GLU A 49 5.97 -11.90 -7.06
N ILE A 50 6.51 -10.99 -6.26
CA ILE A 50 5.73 -9.88 -5.68
C ILE A 50 5.55 -8.75 -6.70
N GLY A 51 6.61 -8.39 -7.42
CA GLY A 51 6.65 -7.22 -8.28
C GLY A 51 6.08 -7.46 -9.66
N LEU A 52 6.55 -8.48 -10.38
CA LEU A 52 6.15 -8.69 -11.79
C LEU A 52 4.72 -9.24 -11.87
N LEU A 53 4.35 -10.19 -11.00
CA LEU A 53 3.02 -10.79 -11.03
C LEU A 53 1.91 -9.78 -10.65
N SER A 54 2.22 -8.73 -9.90
CA SER A 54 1.27 -7.68 -9.53
C SER A 54 1.09 -6.58 -10.59
N GLN A 55 2.01 -6.45 -11.57
CA GLN A 55 1.97 -5.38 -12.58
C GLN A 55 0.66 -5.32 -13.37
N LEU A 56 0.12 -6.48 -13.76
CA LEU A 56 -1.12 -6.54 -14.53
C LEU A 56 -2.27 -5.86 -13.79
N VAL A 57 -2.43 -6.16 -12.51
CA VAL A 57 -3.50 -5.62 -11.68
C VAL A 57 -3.32 -4.12 -11.48
N VAL A 58 -2.09 -3.65 -11.26
CA VAL A 58 -1.76 -2.23 -11.10
C VAL A 58 -2.07 -1.44 -12.36
N VAL A 59 -1.63 -1.92 -13.53
CA VAL A 59 -1.84 -1.25 -14.82
C VAL A 59 -3.33 -1.17 -15.16
N ILE A 60 -4.07 -2.26 -14.99
CA ILE A 60 -5.52 -2.29 -15.27
C ILE A 60 -6.25 -1.34 -14.32
N THR A 61 -6.06 -1.49 -13.02
CA THR A 61 -6.79 -0.72 -11.99
C THR A 61 -6.44 0.77 -12.06
N GLY A 62 -5.15 1.09 -12.17
CA GLY A 62 -4.67 2.47 -12.31
C GLY A 62 -5.09 3.10 -13.63
N GLY A 63 -5.06 2.35 -14.73
CA GLY A 63 -5.50 2.81 -16.05
C GLY A 63 -6.98 3.18 -16.08
N PHE A 64 -7.86 2.29 -15.60
CA PHE A 64 -9.30 2.56 -15.56
C PHE A 64 -9.63 3.70 -14.57
N THR A 65 -9.03 3.69 -13.37
CA THR A 65 -9.26 4.75 -12.38
C THR A 65 -8.80 6.11 -12.90
N GLY A 66 -7.63 6.17 -13.53
CA GLY A 66 -7.09 7.38 -14.14
C GLY A 66 -7.94 7.90 -15.31
N ALA A 67 -8.44 7.02 -16.17
CA ALA A 67 -9.32 7.40 -17.28
C ALA A 67 -10.64 8.00 -16.79
N VAL A 68 -11.27 7.37 -15.80
CA VAL A 68 -12.52 7.84 -15.19
C VAL A 68 -12.31 9.18 -14.48
N PHE A 69 -11.23 9.32 -13.70
CA PHE A 69 -10.91 10.56 -13.00
C PHE A 69 -10.61 11.72 -13.97
N SER A 70 -9.91 11.43 -15.08
CA SER A 70 -9.61 12.43 -16.11
C SER A 70 -10.88 12.94 -16.79
N ALA A 71 -11.79 12.04 -17.17
CA ALA A 71 -13.06 12.41 -17.79
C ALA A 71 -13.92 13.26 -16.85
N GLN A 72 -14.04 12.85 -15.59
CA GLN A 72 -14.80 13.60 -14.58
C GLN A 72 -14.20 15.00 -14.34
N THR A 73 -12.88 15.09 -14.21
CA THR A 73 -12.20 16.38 -13.98
C THR A 73 -12.42 17.31 -15.18
N PHE A 74 -12.32 16.79 -16.41
CA PHE A 74 -12.57 17.57 -17.61
C PHE A 74 -13.98 18.17 -17.61
N PHE A 75 -15.01 17.37 -17.33
CA PHE A 75 -16.40 17.87 -17.31
C PHE A 75 -16.62 18.94 -16.24
N GLN A 76 -15.95 18.88 -15.10
CA GLN A 76 -16.08 19.90 -14.06
C GLN A 76 -15.32 21.18 -14.40
N PHE A 77 -14.10 21.06 -14.92
CA PHE A 77 -13.28 22.22 -15.29
C PHE A 77 -13.79 22.92 -16.55
N ASN A 78 -14.42 22.20 -17.47
CA ASN A 78 -15.04 22.78 -18.66
C ASN A 78 -16.23 23.70 -18.30
N LYS A 79 -17.03 23.34 -17.28
CA LYS A 79 -18.16 24.18 -16.80
C LYS A 79 -17.73 25.55 -16.28
N ILE A 80 -16.51 25.67 -15.78
CA ILE A 80 -15.94 26.92 -15.25
C ILE A 80 -14.99 27.61 -16.24
N GLY A 81 -14.95 27.15 -17.50
CA GLY A 81 -14.10 27.72 -18.54
C GLY A 81 -12.59 27.38 -18.42
N MET A 82 -12.21 26.47 -17.52
CA MET A 82 -10.80 26.11 -17.23
C MET A 82 -10.40 24.74 -17.82
N GLY A 83 -10.95 24.36 -18.97
CA GLY A 83 -10.69 23.04 -19.58
C GLY A 83 -9.20 22.71 -19.81
N SER A 84 -8.36 23.73 -20.07
CA SER A 84 -6.91 23.58 -20.28
C SER A 84 -6.13 23.22 -19.00
N ALA A 85 -6.66 23.54 -17.81
CA ALA A 85 -6.01 23.23 -16.54
C ALA A 85 -6.22 21.76 -16.08
N THR A 86 -7.17 21.06 -16.72
CA THR A 86 -7.54 19.68 -16.38
C THR A 86 -6.33 18.75 -16.32
N GLY A 87 -5.46 18.78 -17.33
CA GLY A 87 -4.30 17.87 -17.40
C GLY A 87 -3.32 18.09 -16.24
N ALA A 88 -3.01 19.34 -15.91
CA ALA A 88 -2.10 19.68 -14.81
C ALA A 88 -2.66 19.19 -13.46
N VAL A 89 -3.95 19.39 -13.21
CA VAL A 89 -4.61 18.97 -11.97
C VAL A 89 -4.66 17.45 -11.86
N VAL A 90 -5.01 16.77 -12.96
CA VAL A 90 -5.08 15.30 -12.98
C VAL A 90 -3.73 14.67 -12.72
N SER A 91 -2.67 15.13 -13.37
CA SER A 91 -1.31 14.60 -13.15
C SER A 91 -0.85 14.79 -11.71
N VAL A 92 -1.07 15.96 -11.12
CA VAL A 92 -0.69 16.22 -9.72
C VAL A 92 -1.49 15.34 -8.76
N ALA A 93 -2.81 15.21 -8.95
CA ALA A 93 -3.66 14.41 -8.09
C ALA A 93 -3.33 12.91 -8.16
N ILE A 94 -3.02 12.40 -9.36
CA ILE A 94 -2.59 11.01 -9.52
C ILE A 94 -1.23 10.77 -8.88
N CYS A 95 -0.24 11.65 -9.09
CA CYS A 95 1.09 11.45 -8.51
C CYS A 95 1.12 11.62 -6.98
N ARG A 96 0.35 12.55 -6.43
CA ARG A 96 0.45 12.91 -5.02
C ARG A 96 -0.43 12.07 -4.10
N GLU A 97 -1.63 11.72 -4.55
CA GLU A 97 -2.65 11.13 -3.68
C GLU A 97 -3.05 9.74 -4.18
N LEU A 98 -3.55 9.65 -5.42
CA LEU A 98 -4.19 8.42 -5.90
C LEU A 98 -3.18 7.32 -6.21
N GLY A 99 -1.99 7.63 -6.71
CA GLY A 99 -0.96 6.64 -7.03
C GLY A 99 -0.61 5.78 -5.82
N PRO A 100 -0.12 6.35 -4.71
CA PRO A 100 0.20 5.59 -3.51
C PRO A 100 -0.99 4.83 -2.93
N VAL A 101 -2.20 5.41 -2.94
CA VAL A 101 -3.39 4.78 -2.36
C VAL A 101 -3.90 3.60 -3.20
N LEU A 102 -3.74 3.63 -4.52
CA LEU A 102 -4.19 2.56 -5.41
C LEU A 102 -3.21 1.39 -5.49
N THR A 103 -1.93 1.61 -5.16
CA THR A 103 -0.88 0.58 -5.26
C THR A 103 -0.45 -0.01 -3.92
N ALA A 104 -0.88 0.56 -2.79
CA ALA A 104 -0.62 0.04 -1.44
C ALA A 104 -1.62 -1.05 -1.06
#